data_AF-A0A4U3A919-F1
#
_entry.id   AF-A0A4U3A919-F1
#
_cell.length_a   1.000
_cell.length_b   1.000
_cell.length_c   1.000
_cell.angle_alpha   90.00
_cell.angle_beta   90.00
_cell.angle_gamma   90.00
#
_symmetry.space_group_name_H-M   'P 1'
#
loop_
_entity.id
_entity.type
_entity.pdbx_description
1 polymer ?
#
loop_
_entity_poly.entity_id
_entity_poly.type
_entity_poly.pdbx_seq_one_letter_code
_entity_poly.pdbx_strand_id
1 'polypeptide(L)'
;MRAVNWNKKEDDFSLMFWKQNIAQFWTEEEIAVSSDKNTWAQLSKEEQVAYKRVLGGLTLLDTKQGGEGMPLVLVHLENLQAKSVLAFMGAMEEVHAKSYSHIFTTLATEEEIDDIFDWVDNHPLLEKKAF
;
A
#
# COMPACT_ATOMS: atom_id res chain seq x y z
N MET A 1 12.61 -29.29 1.56
CA MET A 1 13.14 -28.01 1.06
C MET A 1 13.38 -28.13 -0.44
N ARG A 2 12.96 -27.14 -1.24
CA ARG A 2 13.15 -27.06 -2.70
C ARG A 2 13.66 -25.66 -3.05
N ALA A 3 14.57 -25.56 -4.02
CA ALA A 3 14.96 -24.27 -4.59
C ALA A 3 14.00 -23.88 -5.74
N VAL A 4 13.71 -22.60 -5.90
CA VAL A 4 12.89 -22.12 -7.02
C VAL A 4 13.67 -22.29 -8.34
N ASN A 5 13.02 -22.85 -9.36
CA ASN A 5 13.59 -22.99 -10.69
C ASN A 5 12.71 -22.27 -11.72
N TRP A 6 13.10 -21.07 -12.12
CA TRP A 6 12.36 -20.28 -13.12
C TRP A 6 12.49 -20.79 -14.56
N ASN A 7 13.38 -21.75 -14.83
CA ASN A 7 13.49 -22.40 -16.14
C ASN A 7 12.46 -23.53 -16.32
N LYS A 8 11.76 -23.95 -15.26
CA LYS A 8 10.68 -24.92 -15.31
C LYS A 8 9.43 -24.33 -14.68
N LYS A 9 8.42 -24.05 -15.50
CA LYS A 9 7.13 -23.53 -15.04
C LYS A 9 6.51 -24.42 -13.95
N GLU A 10 6.10 -23.83 -12.83
CA GLU A 10 5.25 -24.48 -11.83
C GLU A 10 3.76 -24.24 -12.11
N ASP A 11 3.45 -23.20 -12.87
CA ASP A 11 2.15 -22.89 -13.47
C ASP A 11 2.32 -22.05 -14.75
N ASP A 12 1.22 -21.71 -15.42
CA ASP A 12 1.25 -21.00 -16.69
C ASP A 12 1.27 -19.47 -16.59
N PHE A 13 1.18 -18.88 -15.39
CA PHE A 13 0.91 -17.45 -15.21
C PHE A 13 1.92 -16.72 -14.33
N SER A 14 2.53 -17.36 -13.33
CA SER A 14 3.41 -16.72 -12.34
C SER A 14 4.58 -15.97 -12.98
N LEU A 15 5.18 -16.51 -14.05
CA LEU A 15 6.25 -15.80 -14.78
C LEU A 15 5.76 -14.54 -15.51
N MET A 16 4.54 -14.57 -16.05
CA MET A 16 3.94 -13.41 -16.68
C MET A 16 3.66 -12.33 -15.65
N PHE A 17 3.03 -12.69 -14.52
CA PHE A 17 2.73 -11.77 -13.43
C PHE A 17 3.98 -11.22 -12.75
N TRP A 18 5.00 -12.04 -12.54
CA TRP A 18 6.30 -11.61 -12.02
C TRP A 18 6.89 -10.48 -12.86
N LYS A 19 6.97 -10.67 -14.19
CA LYS A 19 7.49 -9.65 -15.11
C LYS A 19 6.63 -8.39 -15.09
N GLN A 20 5.32 -8.54 -15.07
CA GLN A 20 4.41 -7.39 -15.07
C GLN A 20 4.51 -6.56 -13.78
N ASN A 21 4.57 -7.21 -12.61
CA ASN A 21 4.71 -6.54 -11.32
C ASN A 21 6.01 -5.72 -11.27
N ILE A 22 7.14 -6.30 -11.70
CA ILE A 22 8.43 -5.59 -11.71
C ILE A 22 8.42 -4.45 -12.72
N ALA A 23 7.82 -4.65 -13.91
CA ALA A 23 7.73 -3.61 -14.93
C ALA A 23 6.87 -2.41 -14.49
N GLN A 24 6.05 -2.59 -13.45
CA GLN A 24 5.20 -1.56 -12.85
C GLN A 24 5.78 -0.98 -11.56
N PHE A 25 7.00 -1.35 -11.18
CA PHE A 25 7.65 -0.77 -10.01
C PHE A 25 7.72 0.75 -10.12
N TRP A 26 7.35 1.41 -9.02
CA TRP A 26 7.31 2.86 -8.87
C TRP A 26 7.62 3.21 -7.40
N THR A 27 8.04 4.44 -7.13
CA THR A 27 8.31 4.97 -5.79
C THR A 27 7.83 6.41 -5.72
N GLU A 28 7.35 6.89 -4.58
CA GLU A 28 6.67 8.18 -4.50
C GLU A 28 7.54 9.39 -4.90
N GLU A 29 8.87 9.26 -4.81
CA GLU A 29 9.81 10.33 -5.10
C GLU A 29 9.79 10.73 -6.58
N GLU A 30 9.26 9.88 -7.48
CA GLU A 30 9.11 10.21 -8.90
C GLU A 30 7.89 11.10 -9.19
N ILE A 31 7.02 11.31 -8.22
CA ILE A 31 5.78 12.11 -8.35
C ILE A 31 5.86 13.32 -7.42
N ALA A 32 5.96 14.51 -8.03
CA ALA A 32 5.91 15.77 -7.29
C ALA A 32 4.46 16.14 -6.94
N VAL A 33 4.10 16.04 -5.66
CA VAL A 33 2.74 16.39 -5.15
C VAL A 33 2.60 17.90 -4.86
N SER A 34 3.70 18.66 -4.88
CA SER A 34 3.72 20.06 -4.44
C SER A 34 2.84 21.01 -5.27
N SER A 35 2.59 20.69 -6.54
CA SER A 35 1.68 21.45 -7.42
C SER A 35 0.24 21.44 -6.94
N ASP A 36 -0.16 20.40 -6.20
CA ASP A 36 -1.55 20.16 -5.83
C ASP A 36 -1.99 21.02 -4.64
N LYS A 37 -1.05 21.71 -3.96
CA LYS A 37 -1.38 22.67 -2.89
C LYS A 37 -2.35 23.76 -3.36
N ASN A 38 -2.26 24.17 -4.63
CA ASN A 38 -3.09 25.23 -5.18
C ASN A 38 -4.57 24.84 -5.29
N THR A 39 -4.85 23.59 -5.66
CA THR A 39 -6.22 23.06 -5.75
C THR A 39 -6.70 22.56 -4.40
N TRP A 40 -5.81 21.99 -3.58
CA TRP A 40 -6.09 21.61 -2.19
C TRP A 40 -6.64 22.77 -1.36
N ALA A 41 -6.05 23.96 -1.48
CA ALA A 41 -6.48 25.15 -0.77
C ALA A 41 -7.87 25.67 -1.21
N GLN A 42 -8.41 25.21 -2.34
CA GLN A 42 -9.73 25.57 -2.85
C GLN A 42 -10.83 24.66 -2.32
N LEU A 43 -10.48 23.52 -1.73
CA LEU A 43 -11.44 22.59 -1.16
C LEU A 43 -12.06 23.16 0.12
N SER A 44 -13.32 22.80 0.37
CA SER A 44 -13.97 23.00 1.66
C SER A 44 -13.29 22.18 2.76
N LYS A 45 -13.53 22.56 4.02
CA LYS A 45 -12.99 21.83 5.16
C LYS A 45 -13.50 20.39 5.19
N GLU A 46 -14.76 20.20 4.82
CA GLU A 46 -15.43 18.90 4.77
C GLU A 46 -14.77 17.98 3.74
N GLU A 47 -14.42 18.52 2.56
CA GLU A 47 -13.71 17.78 1.51
C GLU A 47 -12.28 17.42 1.95
N GLN A 48 -11.56 18.34 2.57
CA GLN A 48 -10.21 18.07 3.08
C GLN A 48 -10.21 16.99 4.16
N VAL A 49 -11.16 17.06 5.11
CA VAL A 49 -11.33 16.03 6.15
C VAL A 49 -11.69 14.68 5.53
N ALA A 50 -12.61 14.65 4.56
CA ALA A 50 -12.98 13.42 3.87
C ALA A 50 -11.77 12.78 3.17
N TYR A 51 -11.01 13.58 2.42
CA TYR A 51 -9.81 13.12 1.71
C TYR A 51 -8.77 12.51 2.67
N LYS A 52 -8.45 13.25 3.75
CA LYS A 52 -7.50 12.81 4.77
C LYS A 52 -7.90 11.47 5.42
N ARG A 53 -9.16 11.33 5.82
CA ARG A 53 -9.69 10.10 6.44
C ARG A 53 -9.71 8.90 5.49
N VAL A 54 -10.03 9.13 4.21
CA VAL A 54 -9.99 8.06 3.21
C VAL A 54 -8.56 7.55 3.02
N LEU A 55 -7.57 8.44 2.85
CA LEU A 55 -6.17 8.05 2.69
C LEU A 55 -5.62 7.36 3.95
N GLY A 56 -5.94 7.85 5.15
CA GLY A 56 -5.53 7.20 6.39
C GLY A 56 -6.13 5.79 6.52
N GLY A 57 -7.41 5.62 6.18
CA GLY A 57 -8.05 4.31 6.15
C GLY A 57 -7.43 3.35 5.13
N LEU A 58 -7.00 3.84 3.96
CA LEU A 58 -6.26 3.04 2.97
C LEU A 58 -4.88 2.65 3.47
N THR A 59 -4.18 3.57 4.14
CA THR A 59 -2.86 3.31 4.75
C THR A 59 -2.92 2.13 5.72
N LEU A 60 -3.97 2.04 6.54
CA LEU A 60 -4.18 0.91 7.44
C LEU A 60 -4.35 -0.42 6.68
N LEU A 61 -5.11 -0.41 5.59
CA LEU A 61 -5.36 -1.63 4.81
C LEU A 61 -4.11 -2.12 4.10
N ASP A 62 -3.33 -1.22 3.49
CA ASP A 62 -2.06 -1.56 2.85
C ASP A 62 -1.05 -2.07 3.89
N THR A 63 -0.99 -1.44 5.08
CA THR A 63 -0.18 -1.92 6.23
C THR A 63 -0.53 -3.36 6.61
N LYS A 64 -1.83 -3.69 6.67
CA LYS A 64 -2.30 -5.05 7.00
C LYS A 64 -2.01 -6.04 5.88
N GLN A 65 -2.18 -5.63 4.64
CA GLN A 65 -1.93 -6.48 3.48
C GLN A 65 -0.44 -6.80 3.30
N GLY A 66 0.44 -5.82 3.44
CA GLY A 66 1.90 -6.01 3.36
C GLY A 66 2.48 -6.74 4.56
N GLY A 67 2.06 -6.37 5.78
CA GLY A 67 2.60 -6.90 7.02
C GLY A 67 2.07 -8.28 7.45
N GLU A 68 0.83 -8.62 7.07
CA GLU A 68 0.19 -9.89 7.48
C GLU A 68 -0.40 -10.64 6.29
N GLY A 69 -1.20 -10.00 5.44
CA GLY A 69 -1.94 -10.64 4.36
C GLY A 69 -1.06 -11.43 3.38
N MET A 70 -0.12 -10.75 2.72
CA MET A 70 0.82 -11.38 1.79
C MET A 70 1.72 -12.41 2.50
N PRO A 71 2.38 -12.10 3.65
CA PRO A 71 3.20 -13.08 4.38
C PRO A 71 2.47 -14.36 4.78
N LEU A 72 1.26 -14.24 5.35
CA LEU A 72 0.48 -15.39 5.80
C LEU A 72 -0.02 -16.23 4.64
N VAL A 73 -0.42 -15.61 3.52
CA VAL A 73 -0.83 -16.38 2.33
C VAL A 73 0.38 -17.08 1.71
N LEU A 74 1.46 -16.34 1.45
CA LEU A 74 2.60 -16.87 0.69
C LEU A 74 3.31 -17.99 1.44
N VAL A 75 3.41 -17.94 2.79
CA VAL A 75 4.14 -18.95 3.57
C VAL A 75 3.52 -20.35 3.41
N HIS A 76 2.20 -20.40 3.19
CA HIS A 76 1.44 -21.63 2.99
C HIS A 76 1.45 -22.14 1.54
N LEU A 77 2.06 -21.43 0.59
CA LEU A 77 2.15 -21.91 -0.80
C LEU A 77 3.33 -22.87 -1.01
N GLU A 78 3.04 -23.99 -1.68
CA GLU A 78 4.05 -24.91 -2.19
C GLU A 78 4.68 -24.43 -3.51
N ASN A 79 3.92 -23.68 -4.31
CA ASN A 79 4.39 -23.11 -5.57
C ASN A 79 5.36 -21.94 -5.29
N LEU A 80 6.62 -22.14 -5.62
CA LEU A 80 7.70 -21.22 -5.32
C LEU A 80 7.74 -20.02 -6.27
N GLN A 81 7.23 -20.17 -7.50
CA GLN A 81 7.14 -19.05 -8.46
C GLN A 81 6.04 -18.08 -8.03
N ALA A 82 4.86 -18.59 -7.67
CA ALA A 82 3.77 -17.80 -7.11
C ALA A 82 4.17 -17.15 -5.77
N LYS A 83 4.88 -17.89 -4.91
CA LYS A 83 5.43 -17.35 -3.65
C LYS A 83 6.33 -16.13 -3.88
N SER A 84 7.16 -16.13 -4.92
CA SER A 84 7.97 -14.95 -5.28
C SER A 84 7.12 -13.76 -5.74
N VAL A 85 6.06 -14.00 -6.51
CA VAL A 85 5.13 -12.93 -6.95
C VAL A 85 4.45 -12.29 -5.74
N LEU A 86 3.89 -13.08 -4.82
CA LEU A 86 3.24 -12.54 -3.62
C LEU A 86 4.22 -11.82 -2.68
N ALA A 87 5.47 -12.27 -2.60
CA ALA A 87 6.49 -11.57 -1.82
C ALA A 87 6.79 -10.18 -2.41
N PHE A 88 6.87 -10.06 -3.74
CA PHE A 88 7.04 -8.76 -4.39
C PHE A 88 5.81 -7.87 -4.20
N MET A 89 4.61 -8.42 -4.33
CA MET A 89 3.37 -7.69 -4.06
C MET A 89 3.34 -7.15 -2.62
N GLY A 90 3.72 -7.96 -1.63
CA GLY A 90 3.81 -7.51 -0.23
C GLY A 90 4.76 -6.32 -0.05
N ALA A 91 5.91 -6.30 -0.73
CA ALA A 91 6.80 -5.14 -0.71
C ALA A 91 6.18 -3.90 -1.38
N MET A 92 5.40 -4.08 -2.45
CA MET A 92 4.69 -2.96 -3.09
C MET A 92 3.55 -2.42 -2.23
N GLU A 93 2.90 -3.22 -1.38
CA GLU A 93 1.93 -2.70 -0.41
C GLU A 93 2.58 -1.74 0.60
N GLU A 94 3.84 -1.98 0.98
CA GLU A 94 4.60 -1.05 1.82
C GLU A 94 4.94 0.26 1.08
N VAL A 95 5.22 0.18 -0.24
CA VAL A 95 5.36 1.37 -1.09
C VAL A 95 4.05 2.15 -1.16
N HIS A 96 2.91 1.46 -1.33
CA HIS A 96 1.59 2.09 -1.31
C HIS A 96 1.35 2.81 0.02
N ALA A 97 1.56 2.13 1.15
CA ALA A 97 1.39 2.71 2.48
C ALA A 97 2.28 3.96 2.70
N LYS A 98 3.57 3.89 2.31
CA LYS A 98 4.50 5.03 2.42
C LYS A 98 4.08 6.20 1.52
N SER A 99 3.54 5.92 0.34
CA SER A 99 3.14 6.96 -0.61
C SER A 99 2.04 7.89 -0.07
N TYR A 100 1.15 7.42 0.79
CA TYR A 100 0.16 8.31 1.43
C TYR A 100 0.81 9.30 2.39
N SER A 101 1.86 8.90 3.11
CA SER A 101 2.65 9.80 3.96
C SER A 101 3.35 10.88 3.13
N HIS A 102 3.79 10.58 1.91
CA HIS A 102 4.34 11.57 0.98
C HIS A 102 3.30 12.62 0.55
N ILE A 103 2.05 12.19 0.35
CA ILE A 103 0.94 13.11 0.09
C ILE A 103 0.66 13.98 1.33
N PHE A 104 0.55 13.36 2.51
CA PHE A 104 0.25 14.07 3.75
C PHE A 104 1.31 15.11 4.12
N THR A 105 2.59 14.78 4.04
CA THR A 105 3.70 15.71 4.30
C THR A 105 3.68 16.93 3.38
N THR A 106 3.02 16.83 2.23
CA THR A 106 2.85 17.94 1.29
C THR A 106 1.62 18.79 1.63
N LEU A 107 0.50 18.16 2.01
CA LEU A 107 -0.83 18.79 2.09
C LEU A 107 -1.32 19.12 3.51
N ALA A 108 -0.75 18.51 4.54
CA ALA A 108 -1.18 18.62 5.93
C ALA A 108 -0.02 19.07 6.83
N THR A 109 -0.35 19.65 7.99
CA THR A 109 0.63 19.91 9.06
C THR A 109 0.94 18.64 9.86
N GLU A 110 2.03 18.64 10.64
CA GLU A 110 2.36 17.51 11.52
C GLU A 110 1.21 17.19 12.49
N GLU A 111 0.61 18.20 13.11
CA GLU A 111 -0.55 18.05 14.01
C GLU A 111 -1.75 17.42 13.29
N GLU A 112 -2.06 17.84 12.06
CA GLU A 112 -3.13 17.24 11.28
C GLU A 112 -2.84 15.79 10.90
N ILE A 113 -1.57 15.42 10.71
CA ILE A 113 -1.17 14.05 10.41
C ILE A 113 -1.35 13.17 11.64
N ASP A 114 -0.92 13.63 12.81
CA ASP A 114 -1.12 12.93 14.07
C ASP A 114 -2.62 12.67 14.34
N ASP A 115 -3.46 13.68 14.12
CA ASP A 115 -4.92 13.56 14.25
C ASP A 115 -5.52 12.52 13.27
N ILE A 116 -4.98 12.40 12.05
CA ILE A 116 -5.43 11.39 11.09
C ILE A 116 -5.12 9.99 11.61
N PHE A 117 -3.89 9.76 12.07
CA PHE A 117 -3.47 8.44 12.55
C PHE A 117 -4.17 8.04 13.86
N ASP A 118 -4.37 8.98 14.78
CA ASP A 118 -5.19 8.76 15.98
C ASP A 118 -6.64 8.38 15.60
N TRP A 119 -7.24 9.11 14.66
CA TRP A 119 -8.57 8.76 14.15
C TRP A 119 -8.58 7.37 13.51
N VAL A 120 -7.57 7.02 12.70
CA VAL A 120 -7.50 5.70 12.03
C VAL A 120 -7.44 4.58 13.07
N ASP A 121 -6.57 4.70 14.06
CA ASP A 121 -6.32 3.70 15.10
C ASP A 121 -7.52 3.51 16.03
N ASN A 122 -8.36 4.54 16.20
CA ASN A 122 -9.52 4.49 17.08
C ASN A 122 -10.87 4.40 16.35
N HIS A 123 -10.88 4.29 15.02
CA HIS A 123 -12.15 4.26 14.27
C HIS A 123 -12.78 2.85 14.27
N PRO A 124 -13.96 2.65 14.88
CA PRO A 124 -14.54 1.32 15.08
C PRO A 124 -14.90 0.59 13.79
N LEU A 125 -15.23 1.31 12.70
CA LEU A 125 -15.51 0.68 11.41
C LEU A 125 -14.23 0.31 10.64
N LEU A 126 -13.09 0.92 10.96
CA LEU A 126 -11.81 0.53 10.38
C LEU A 126 -11.28 -0.72 11.07
N GLU A 127 -11.34 -0.74 12.40
CA GLU A 127 -11.00 -1.94 13.19
C GLU A 127 -11.82 -3.15 12.74
N LYS A 128 -13.16 -3.01 12.66
CA LYS A 128 -14.07 -4.10 12.26
C LYS A 128 -13.83 -4.66 10.85
N LYS A 129 -13.25 -3.90 9.92
CA LYS A 129 -12.98 -4.39 8.56
C LYS A 129 -11.56 -4.93 8.39
N ALA A 130 -10.63 -4.48 9.23
CA ALA A 130 -9.22 -4.86 9.18
C ALA A 130 -8.93 -6.14 9.96
N PHE A 131 -9.82 -6.49 10.90
CA PHE A 131 -9.76 -7.67 11.78
C PHE A 131 -11.08 -8.43 11.73
#